data_AF-A0A1G3D4N0-F1
#
_entry.id   AF-A0A1G3D4N0-F1
#
_cell.length_a   1.000
_cell.length_b   1.000
_cell.length_c   1.000
_cell.angle_alpha   90.00
_cell.angle_beta   90.00
_cell.angle_gamma   90.00
#
_symmetry.space_group_name_H-M   'P 1'
#
loop_
_entity.id
_entity.type
_entity.pdbx_description
1 polymer ?
#
loop_
_entity_poly.entity_id
_entity_poly.type
_entity_poly.pdbx_seq_one_letter_code
_entity_poly.pdbx_strand_id
1 'polypeptide(L)'
;MCFFIHEKWNFKNRFLLAFFIPYSLWVAFIQDAIRQIMVLAPFLLMIISAGLMSGFTHYLKDKKQGSLVFLVVVSVFVITLAIDSLKIVSINRNEEPPSVSTINYITKNYDMNDTKFYCLNDWRLFQYYAPEWCDKKSNHVYFVSTMSKVIKDLERSKNKPKNILISSKLFERHKHKDRLRKLAVFERNRYAVADYNWLSLYSFEWR
;
A
#
# COMPACT_ATOMS: atom_id res chain seq x y z
N MET A 1 10.71 24.27 -4.96
CA MET A 1 10.70 24.84 -6.33
C MET A 1 11.64 26.05 -6.48
N CYS A 2 11.97 26.79 -5.41
CA CYS A 2 12.89 27.95 -5.46
C CYS A 2 14.38 27.62 -5.72
N PHE A 3 14.82 26.36 -5.61
CA PHE A 3 16.22 25.97 -5.85
C PHE A 3 16.65 26.16 -7.31
N PHE A 4 15.74 25.95 -8.28
CA PHE A 4 16.03 26.07 -9.71
C PHE A 4 16.09 27.51 -10.23
N ILE A 5 15.65 28.49 -9.45
CA ILE A 5 15.55 29.90 -9.91
C ILE A 5 16.87 30.65 -9.68
N HIS A 6 17.68 30.24 -8.69
CA HIS A 6 18.91 30.95 -8.32
C HIS A 6 20.21 30.33 -8.86
N GLU A 7 20.17 29.10 -9.35
CA GLU A 7 21.35 28.42 -9.90
C GLU A 7 21.39 28.57 -11.42
N LYS A 8 22.51 29.07 -11.99
CA LYS A 8 22.71 29.17 -13.44
C LYS A 8 22.34 27.84 -14.12
N TRP A 9 21.70 27.91 -15.28
CA TRP A 9 21.19 26.82 -16.13
C TRP A 9 22.27 25.80 -16.55
N ASN A 10 22.77 25.02 -15.59
CA ASN A 10 23.85 24.05 -15.75
C ASN A 10 23.33 22.68 -16.20
N PHE A 11 24.21 21.87 -16.83
CA PHE A 11 23.88 20.54 -17.34
C PHE A 11 23.22 19.63 -16.29
N LYS A 12 23.65 19.71 -15.02
CA LYS A 12 23.06 18.97 -13.89
C LYS A 12 21.58 19.30 -13.66
N ASN A 13 21.20 20.58 -13.75
CA ASN A 13 19.82 21.02 -13.55
C ASN A 13 18.94 20.62 -14.74
N ARG A 14 19.50 20.63 -15.96
CA ARG A 14 18.81 20.10 -17.16
C ARG A 14 18.57 18.61 -17.05
N PHE A 15 19.57 17.84 -16.59
CA PHE A 15 19.43 16.40 -16.40
C PHE A 15 18.35 16.06 -15.36
N LEU A 16 18.35 16.74 -14.22
CA LEU A 16 17.33 16.54 -13.19
C LEU A 16 15.93 16.92 -13.71
N LEU A 17 15.76 18.06 -14.37
CA LEU A 17 14.45 18.45 -14.93
C LEU A 17 13.97 17.49 -16.03
N ALA A 18 14.87 17.06 -16.92
CA ALA A 18 14.57 16.10 -17.98
C ALA A 18 14.21 14.72 -17.45
N PHE A 19 14.61 14.37 -16.22
CA PHE A 19 14.20 13.14 -15.56
C PHE A 19 12.90 13.33 -14.76
N PHE A 20 12.82 14.36 -13.93
CA PHE A 20 11.70 14.60 -13.02
C PHE A 20 10.42 15.00 -13.74
N ILE A 21 10.47 15.82 -14.79
CA ILE A 21 9.24 16.27 -15.48
C ILE A 21 8.55 15.11 -16.19
N PRO A 22 9.22 14.32 -17.05
CA PRO A 22 8.56 13.20 -17.72
C PRO A 22 8.10 12.13 -16.74
N TYR A 23 8.90 11.85 -15.70
CA TYR A 23 8.52 10.86 -14.70
C TYR A 23 7.33 11.33 -13.86
N SER A 24 7.28 12.59 -13.44
CA SER A 24 6.14 13.13 -12.70
C SER A 24 4.86 13.17 -13.55
N LEU A 25 4.97 13.51 -14.84
CA LEU A 25 3.85 13.43 -15.78
C LEU A 25 3.38 11.98 -15.96
N TRP A 26 4.31 11.03 -16.11
CA TRP A 26 3.97 9.62 -16.22
C TRP A 26 3.27 9.09 -14.96
N VAL A 27 3.75 9.44 -13.76
CA VAL A 27 3.10 9.10 -12.50
C VAL A 27 1.71 9.74 -12.38
N ALA A 28 1.55 11.02 -12.76
CA ALA A 28 0.29 11.72 -12.64
C ALA A 28 -0.81 11.21 -13.60
N PHE A 29 -0.43 10.78 -14.81
CA PHE A 29 -1.40 10.43 -15.86
C PHE A 29 -1.64 8.93 -16.04
N ILE A 30 -0.72 8.05 -15.62
CA ILE A 30 -0.74 6.65 -16.06
C ILE A 30 -0.85 5.64 -14.90
N GLN A 31 -0.41 5.95 -13.67
CA GLN A 31 -0.31 4.93 -12.60
C GLN A 31 -0.75 5.38 -11.20
N ASP A 32 -1.01 4.39 -10.33
CA ASP A 32 -1.22 4.58 -8.90
C ASP A 32 -0.01 5.31 -8.27
N ALA A 33 -0.23 6.56 -7.87
CA ALA A 33 0.82 7.50 -7.50
C ALA A 33 1.71 7.04 -6.34
N ILE A 34 1.15 6.33 -5.36
CA ILE A 34 1.82 6.02 -4.10
C ILE A 34 3.06 5.12 -4.31
N ARG A 35 2.93 4.06 -5.12
CA ARG A 35 4.02 3.08 -5.31
C ARG A 35 5.17 3.66 -6.15
N GLN A 36 4.87 4.57 -7.07
CA GLN A 36 5.88 5.16 -7.95
C GLN A 36 6.62 6.34 -7.31
N ILE A 37 6.01 7.03 -6.33
CA ILE A 37 6.70 8.07 -5.55
C ILE A 37 7.90 7.50 -4.78
N MET A 38 7.87 6.22 -4.37
CA MET A 38 9.02 5.58 -3.70
C MET A 38 10.29 5.58 -4.58
N VAL A 39 10.16 5.49 -5.90
CA VAL A 39 11.30 5.54 -6.84
C VAL A 39 11.96 6.91 -6.83
N LEU A 40 11.19 7.97 -6.52
CA LEU A 40 11.69 9.33 -6.41
C LEU A 40 12.35 9.64 -5.06
N ALA A 41 12.17 8.79 -4.04
CA ALA A 41 12.67 9.05 -2.70
C ALA A 41 14.19 9.35 -2.65
N PRO A 42 15.09 8.60 -3.32
CA PRO A 42 16.51 8.91 -3.33
C PRO A 42 16.79 10.29 -3.96
N PHE A 43 16.06 10.67 -5.01
CA PHE A 43 16.25 11.95 -5.67
C PHE A 43 15.71 13.11 -4.85
N LEU A 44 14.60 12.93 -4.14
CA LEU A 44 14.09 13.91 -3.18
C LEU A 44 15.09 14.14 -2.05
N LEU A 45 15.70 13.08 -1.51
CA LEU A 45 16.76 13.20 -0.51
C LEU A 45 17.99 13.96 -1.03
N MET A 46 18.40 13.72 -2.28
CA MET A 46 19.49 14.47 -2.91
C MET A 46 19.15 15.96 -3.06
N ILE A 47 17.93 16.30 -3.49
CA ILE A 47 17.48 17.69 -3.63
C ILE A 47 17.42 18.39 -2.26
N ILE A 48 16.86 17.73 -1.24
CA ILE A 48 16.81 18.26 0.13
C ILE A 48 18.23 18.49 0.65
N SER A 49 19.14 17.54 0.46
CA SER A 49 20.54 17.66 0.88
C SER A 49 21.26 18.81 0.17
N ALA A 50 21.07 18.95 -1.14
CA ALA A 50 21.63 20.06 -1.91
C ALA A 50 21.05 21.42 -1.46
N GLY A 51 19.75 21.46 -1.18
CA GLY A 51 19.05 22.62 -0.60
C GLY A 51 19.63 23.05 0.74
N LEU A 52 19.80 22.10 1.65
CA LEU A 52 20.40 22.32 2.97
C LEU A 52 21.84 22.81 2.86
N MET A 53 22.65 22.17 2.01
CA MET A 53 24.04 22.57 1.79
C MET A 53 24.16 23.96 1.19
N SER A 54 23.36 24.29 0.17
CA SER A 54 23.32 25.61 -0.45
C SER A 54 22.90 26.70 0.55
N GLY A 55 21.87 26.40 1.35
CA GLY A 55 21.42 27.27 2.44
C GLY A 55 22.52 27.54 3.46
N PHE A 56 23.29 26.52 3.82
CA PHE A 56 24.46 26.68 4.67
C PHE A 56 25.51 27.58 4.03
N THR A 57 25.93 27.28 2.79
CA THR A 57 27.01 28.00 2.12
C THR A 57 26.70 29.47 1.87
N HIS A 58 25.44 29.81 1.54
CA HIS A 58 25.07 31.18 1.18
C HIS A 58 24.62 32.04 2.36
N TYR A 59 24.04 31.46 3.41
CA TYR A 59 23.39 32.25 4.47
C TYR A 59 23.98 32.04 5.87
N LEU A 60 24.65 30.92 6.12
CA LEU A 60 25.10 30.55 7.45
C LEU A 60 26.62 30.46 7.58
N LYS A 61 27.36 30.16 6.50
CA LYS A 61 28.80 29.88 6.55
C LYS A 61 29.63 30.94 7.28
N ASP A 62 29.37 32.22 7.03
CA ASP A 62 30.16 33.33 7.60
C ASP A 62 29.59 33.84 8.94
N LYS A 63 28.49 33.25 9.44
CA LYS A 63 27.92 33.61 10.73
C LYS A 63 28.62 32.87 11.86
N LYS A 64 28.90 33.57 12.97
CA LYS A 64 29.60 33.05 14.15
C LYS A 64 29.03 31.73 14.72
N GLN A 65 27.74 31.47 14.54
CA GLN A 65 27.05 30.24 14.97
C GLN A 65 26.42 29.45 13.82
N GLY A 66 26.73 29.77 12.56
CA GLY A 66 26.04 29.18 11.41
C GLY A 66 26.21 27.67 11.28
N SER A 67 27.38 27.13 11.63
CA SER A 67 27.64 25.68 11.68
C SER A 67 26.76 24.99 12.72
N LEU A 68 26.64 25.58 13.92
CA LEU A 68 25.80 25.05 14.99
C LEU A 68 24.31 25.07 14.61
N VAL A 69 23.83 26.18 14.04
CA VAL A 69 22.45 26.30 13.53
C VAL A 69 22.17 25.25 12.46
N PHE A 70 23.10 25.06 11.51
CA PHE A 70 22.96 24.05 10.46
C PHE A 70 22.87 22.63 11.04
N LEU A 71 23.76 22.28 11.96
CA LEU A 71 23.75 20.98 12.62
C LEU A 71 22.43 20.74 13.36
N VAL A 72 21.93 21.72 14.11
CA VAL A 72 20.64 21.61 14.82
C VAL A 72 19.50 21.35 13.82
N VAL A 73 19.43 22.10 12.72
CA VAL A 73 18.37 21.92 11.71
C VAL A 73 18.43 20.52 11.08
N VAL A 74 19.61 20.08 10.68
CA VAL A 74 19.81 18.74 10.09
C VAL A 74 19.49 17.65 11.10
N SER A 75 19.96 17.78 12.34
CA SER A 75 19.67 16.82 13.41
C SER A 75 18.18 16.74 13.71
N VAL A 76 17.46 17.86 13.80
CA VAL A 76 16.00 17.86 13.98
C VAL A 76 15.32 17.14 12.82
N PHE A 77 15.69 17.43 11.58
CA PHE A 77 15.16 16.74 10.40
C PHE A 77 15.39 15.22 10.46
N VAL A 78 16.62 14.78 10.72
CA VAL A 78 16.95 13.35 10.81
C VAL A 78 16.21 12.68 11.97
N ILE A 79 16.14 13.32 13.14
CA ILE A 79 15.44 12.80 14.32
C ILE A 79 13.95 12.65 14.04
N THR A 80 13.30 13.63 13.39
CA THR A 80 11.88 13.51 13.04
C THR A 80 11.61 12.32 12.12
N LEU A 81 12.43 12.13 11.08
CA LEU A 81 12.33 10.96 10.19
C LEU A 81 12.58 9.64 10.92
N ALA A 82 13.51 9.63 11.88
CA ALA A 82 13.81 8.45 12.67
C ALA A 82 12.65 8.07 13.60
N ILE A 83 12.02 9.06 14.26
CA ILE A 83 10.84 8.86 15.11
C ILE A 83 9.69 8.26 14.30
N ASP A 84 9.40 8.85 13.12
CA ASP A 84 8.35 8.33 12.24
C ASP A 84 8.66 6.90 11.77
N SER A 85 9.91 6.64 11.37
CA SER A 85 10.35 5.30 10.96
C SER A 85 10.20 4.28 12.08
N LEU A 86 10.61 4.62 13.31
CA LEU A 86 10.46 3.74 14.48
C LEU A 86 8.99 3.46 14.79
N LYS A 87 8.13 4.46 14.68
CA LYS A 87 6.68 4.29 14.86
C LYS A 87 6.11 3.32 13.83
N ILE A 88 6.45 3.48 12.56
CA ILE A 88 6.00 2.58 11.47
C ILE A 88 6.50 1.15 11.70
N VAL A 89 7.77 0.97 12.06
CA VAL A 89 8.36 -0.34 12.35
C VAL A 89 7.69 -0.99 13.55
N SER A 90 7.49 -0.25 14.64
CA SER A 90 6.83 -0.75 15.84
C SER A 90 5.42 -1.25 15.54
N ILE A 91 4.64 -0.46 14.79
CA ILE A 91 3.29 -0.83 14.39
C ILE A 91 3.36 -2.08 13.50
N ASN A 92 4.28 -2.19 12.53
CA ASN A 92 4.43 -3.37 11.66
C ASN A 92 4.91 -4.63 12.38
N ARG A 93 5.56 -4.48 13.53
CA ARG A 93 5.98 -5.60 14.37
C ARG A 93 4.86 -6.11 15.27
N ASN A 94 4.07 -5.19 15.83
CA ASN A 94 3.14 -5.52 16.90
C ASN A 94 1.69 -5.71 16.42
N GLU A 95 1.33 -5.14 15.28
CA GLU A 95 -0.02 -5.25 14.72
C GLU A 95 0.01 -6.13 13.47
N GLU A 96 -0.89 -7.11 13.45
CA GLU A 96 -1.07 -7.96 12.29
C GLU A 96 -1.72 -7.15 11.14
N PRO A 97 -1.22 -7.26 9.90
CA PRO A 97 -1.83 -6.55 8.78
C PRO A 97 -3.24 -7.09 8.48
N PRO A 98 -4.21 -6.24 8.09
CA PRO A 98 -5.60 -6.62 7.87
C PRO A 98 -5.81 -7.82 6.94
N SER A 99 -4.99 -7.97 5.90
CA SER A 99 -5.07 -9.13 5.01
C SER A 99 -4.69 -10.44 5.70
N VAL A 100 -3.71 -10.45 6.61
CA VAL A 100 -3.33 -11.66 7.37
C VAL A 100 -4.38 -11.96 8.44
N SER A 101 -4.88 -10.93 9.14
CA SER A 101 -5.99 -11.12 10.09
C SER A 101 -7.26 -11.66 9.43
N THR A 102 -7.52 -11.28 8.17
CA THR A 102 -8.62 -11.86 7.38
C THR A 102 -8.40 -13.34 7.11
N ILE A 103 -7.18 -13.74 6.72
CA ILE A 103 -6.83 -15.15 6.49
C ILE A 103 -7.04 -15.93 7.79
N ASN A 104 -6.46 -15.46 8.90
CA ASN A 104 -6.60 -16.07 10.21
C ASN A 104 -8.06 -16.19 10.66
N TYR A 105 -8.88 -15.19 10.36
CA TYR A 105 -10.31 -15.24 10.65
C TYR A 105 -11.01 -16.33 9.83
N ILE A 106 -10.71 -16.42 8.53
CA ILE A 106 -11.31 -17.42 7.64
C ILE A 106 -10.89 -18.83 8.10
N THR A 107 -9.60 -19.06 8.33
CA THR A 107 -9.09 -20.38 8.70
C THR A 107 -9.57 -20.86 10.07
N LYS A 108 -9.87 -19.96 11.00
CA LYS A 108 -10.38 -20.31 12.34
C LYS A 108 -11.90 -20.55 12.39
N ASN A 109 -12.67 -19.89 11.52
CA ASN A 109 -14.14 -19.87 11.63
C ASN A 109 -14.86 -20.69 10.55
N TYR A 110 -14.15 -21.14 9.51
CA TYR A 110 -14.75 -21.81 8.37
C TYR A 110 -14.04 -23.10 8.01
N ASP A 111 -14.81 -24.11 7.61
CA ASP A 111 -14.27 -25.37 7.10
C ASP A 111 -13.89 -25.19 5.63
N MET A 112 -12.68 -25.61 5.29
CA MET A 112 -12.16 -25.54 3.93
C MET A 112 -13.06 -26.29 2.93
N ASN A 113 -13.66 -27.42 3.32
CA ASN A 113 -14.44 -28.28 2.43
C ASN A 113 -15.79 -27.69 2.04
N ASP A 114 -16.35 -26.80 2.86
CA ASP A 114 -17.67 -26.21 2.64
C ASP A 114 -17.63 -24.73 2.24
N THR A 115 -16.42 -24.17 2.17
CA THR A 115 -16.18 -22.74 1.97
C THR A 115 -15.47 -22.47 0.66
N LYS A 116 -16.00 -21.49 -0.09
CA LYS A 116 -15.30 -20.86 -1.23
C LYS A 116 -15.01 -19.40 -0.91
N PHE A 117 -13.77 -18.99 -1.06
CA PHE A 117 -13.35 -17.60 -0.87
C PHE A 117 -12.93 -16.97 -2.21
N TYR A 118 -13.57 -15.85 -2.56
CA TYR A 118 -13.27 -15.10 -3.78
C TYR A 118 -12.58 -13.78 -3.43
N CYS A 119 -11.41 -13.56 -4.00
CA CYS A 119 -10.59 -12.38 -3.73
C CYS A 119 -9.89 -11.86 -4.98
N LEU A 120 -9.54 -10.58 -4.96
CA LEU A 120 -8.73 -9.96 -6.02
C LEU A 120 -7.25 -10.14 -5.66
N ASN A 121 -6.67 -9.25 -4.85
CA ASN A 121 -5.23 -9.28 -4.60
C ASN A 121 -4.79 -10.19 -3.43
N ASP A 122 -5.74 -10.69 -2.65
CA ASP A 122 -5.42 -11.41 -1.40
C ASP A 122 -5.09 -12.90 -1.65
N TRP A 123 -5.30 -13.44 -2.86
CA TRP A 123 -5.06 -14.86 -3.20
C TRP A 123 -3.61 -15.29 -2.92
N ARG A 124 -2.64 -14.44 -3.26
CA ARG A 124 -1.22 -14.76 -3.05
C ARG A 124 -0.86 -14.83 -1.57
N LEU A 125 -1.56 -14.08 -0.71
CA LEU A 125 -1.34 -14.12 0.73
C LEU A 125 -1.81 -15.44 1.33
N PHE A 126 -2.90 -16.01 0.82
CA PHE A 126 -3.31 -17.37 1.21
C PHE A 126 -2.23 -18.41 0.91
N GLN A 127 -1.53 -18.30 -0.22
CA GLN A 127 -0.43 -19.23 -0.52
C GLN A 127 0.72 -19.18 0.49
N TYR A 128 0.92 -18.03 1.16
CA TYR A 128 1.99 -17.87 2.15
C TYR A 128 1.55 -18.24 3.57
N TYR A 129 0.32 -17.86 3.95
CA TYR A 129 -0.15 -17.95 5.34
C TYR A 129 -1.10 -19.11 5.60
N ALA A 130 -1.74 -19.66 4.57
CA ALA A 130 -2.68 -20.78 4.65
C ALA A 130 -2.63 -21.63 3.37
N PRO A 131 -1.46 -22.19 3.01
CA PRO A 131 -1.25 -22.91 1.74
C PRO A 131 -2.20 -24.09 1.53
N GLU A 132 -2.69 -24.70 2.62
CA GLU A 132 -3.68 -25.77 2.59
C GLU A 132 -4.98 -25.37 1.87
N TRP A 133 -5.36 -24.09 1.90
CA TRP A 133 -6.52 -23.54 1.20
C TRP A 133 -6.31 -23.37 -0.32
N CYS A 134 -5.08 -23.53 -0.81
CA CYS A 134 -4.66 -23.29 -2.19
C CYS A 134 -4.16 -24.54 -2.92
N ASP A 135 -4.49 -25.74 -2.44
CA ASP A 135 -4.05 -26.98 -3.11
C ASP A 135 -4.66 -27.12 -4.51
N LYS A 136 -3.85 -27.53 -5.48
CA LYS A 136 -4.20 -27.61 -6.92
C LYS A 136 -5.41 -28.51 -7.21
N LYS A 137 -5.69 -29.48 -6.34
CA LYS A 137 -6.80 -30.44 -6.49
C LYS A 137 -8.12 -29.91 -5.95
N SER A 138 -8.08 -28.96 -5.02
CA SER A 138 -9.25 -28.38 -4.36
C SER A 138 -8.95 -26.92 -4.03
N ASN A 139 -8.83 -26.07 -5.05
CA ASN A 139 -8.65 -24.64 -4.79
C ASN A 139 -9.91 -24.11 -4.11
N HIS A 140 -9.81 -23.73 -2.85
CA HIS A 140 -10.90 -23.11 -2.09
C HIS A 140 -10.87 -21.58 -2.19
N VAL A 141 -9.72 -21.05 -2.61
CA VAL A 141 -9.47 -19.62 -2.77
C VAL A 141 -9.28 -19.28 -4.24
N TYR A 142 -10.08 -18.34 -4.73
CA TYR A 142 -10.14 -17.99 -6.14
C TYR A 142 -9.78 -16.53 -6.38
N PHE A 143 -8.78 -16.33 -7.23
CA PHE A 143 -8.46 -15.03 -7.81
C PHE A 143 -9.55 -14.65 -8.83
N VAL A 144 -10.34 -13.63 -8.52
CA VAL A 144 -11.43 -13.19 -9.39
C VAL A 144 -11.44 -11.66 -9.49
N SER A 145 -11.64 -11.16 -10.71
CA SER A 145 -11.64 -9.72 -11.00
C SER A 145 -13.02 -9.08 -10.93
N THR A 146 -14.11 -9.85 -11.04
CA THR A 146 -15.49 -9.34 -11.13
C THR A 146 -16.51 -10.31 -10.55
N MET A 147 -17.65 -9.79 -10.10
CA MET A 147 -18.77 -10.63 -9.62
C MET A 147 -19.29 -11.60 -10.66
N SER A 148 -19.36 -11.19 -11.93
CA SER A 148 -19.87 -12.06 -12.99
C SER A 148 -19.08 -13.37 -13.10
N LYS A 149 -17.78 -13.35 -12.79
CA LYS A 149 -16.94 -14.55 -12.74
C LYS A 149 -17.24 -15.41 -11.50
N VAL A 150 -17.49 -14.78 -10.35
CA VAL A 150 -17.94 -15.48 -9.13
C VAL A 150 -19.26 -16.21 -9.39
N ILE A 151 -20.26 -15.53 -9.94
CA ILE A 151 -21.57 -16.13 -10.26
C ILE A 151 -21.42 -17.30 -11.24
N LYS A 152 -20.65 -17.12 -12.32
CA LYS A 152 -20.39 -18.19 -13.31
C LYS A 152 -19.69 -19.39 -12.69
N ASP A 153 -18.76 -19.18 -11.75
CA ASP A 153 -18.09 -20.27 -11.05
C ASP A 153 -19.06 -21.03 -10.14
N LEU A 154 -19.89 -20.30 -9.39
CA LEU A 154 -20.92 -20.89 -8.53
C LEU A 154 -21.92 -21.70 -9.35
N GLU A 155 -22.41 -21.17 -10.47
CA GLU A 155 -23.33 -21.87 -11.38
C GLU A 155 -22.76 -23.17 -11.94
N ARG A 156 -21.45 -23.22 -12.18
CA ARG A 156 -20.74 -24.41 -12.68
C ARG A 156 -20.40 -25.41 -11.56
N SER A 157 -20.50 -25.00 -10.31
CA SER A 157 -20.13 -25.82 -9.16
C SER A 157 -21.15 -26.95 -8.97
N LYS A 158 -20.72 -28.20 -9.18
CA LYS A 158 -21.56 -29.40 -8.96
C LYS A 158 -22.01 -29.50 -7.50
N ASN A 159 -21.10 -29.25 -6.58
CA ASN A 159 -21.39 -29.16 -5.14
C ASN A 159 -21.48 -27.69 -4.76
N LYS A 160 -22.61 -27.30 -4.17
CA LYS A 160 -22.81 -25.93 -3.72
C LYS A 160 -22.09 -25.74 -2.38
N PRO A 161 -21.18 -24.77 -2.26
CA PRO A 161 -20.56 -24.47 -0.97
C PRO A 161 -21.62 -23.95 -0.01
N LYS A 162 -21.46 -24.25 1.28
CA LYS A 162 -22.30 -23.67 2.34
C LYS A 162 -21.94 -22.21 2.57
N ASN A 163 -20.65 -21.90 2.52
CA ASN A 163 -20.11 -20.58 2.81
C ASN A 163 -19.47 -19.99 1.55
N ILE A 164 -19.96 -18.83 1.12
CA ILE A 164 -19.37 -18.08 0.02
C ILE A 164 -18.84 -16.77 0.59
N LEU A 165 -17.53 -16.67 0.65
CA LEU A 165 -16.82 -15.55 1.25
C LEU A 165 -16.22 -14.67 0.16
N ILE A 166 -16.28 -13.36 0.38
CA ILE A 166 -15.87 -12.37 -0.61
C ILE A 166 -15.11 -11.23 0.07
N SER A 167 -13.94 -10.89 -0.46
CA SER A 167 -13.15 -9.73 -0.03
C SER A 167 -13.74 -8.42 -0.57
N SER A 168 -13.75 -7.36 0.26
CA SER A 168 -14.26 -6.03 -0.07
C SER A 168 -13.70 -5.45 -1.37
N LYS A 169 -12.44 -5.76 -1.69
CA LYS A 169 -11.74 -5.28 -2.89
C LYS A 169 -12.36 -5.74 -4.20
N LEU A 170 -13.24 -6.74 -4.16
CA LEU A 170 -13.88 -7.29 -5.36
C LEU A 170 -15.20 -6.56 -5.70
N PHE A 171 -15.75 -5.73 -4.79
CA PHE A 171 -17.17 -5.34 -4.85
C PHE A 171 -17.57 -3.90 -4.63
N GLU A 172 -16.65 -2.96 -4.44
CA GLU A 172 -17.06 -1.57 -4.11
C GLU A 172 -17.98 -0.88 -5.15
N ARG A 173 -18.25 -1.48 -6.32
CA ARG A 173 -19.06 -0.86 -7.40
C ARG A 173 -20.11 -1.75 -8.11
N HIS A 174 -20.64 -2.81 -7.48
CA HIS A 174 -21.53 -3.76 -8.21
C HIS A 174 -23.00 -3.85 -7.76
N LYS A 175 -23.86 -4.19 -8.73
CA LYS A 175 -25.34 -4.37 -8.67
C LYS A 175 -25.83 -5.42 -7.66
N HIS A 176 -24.93 -6.20 -7.05
CA HIS A 176 -25.26 -7.30 -6.14
C HIS A 176 -24.91 -6.99 -4.67
N LYS A 177 -24.76 -5.71 -4.32
CA LYS A 177 -24.41 -5.27 -2.96
C LYS A 177 -25.47 -5.66 -1.93
N ASP A 178 -26.72 -5.76 -2.35
CA ASP A 178 -27.87 -6.23 -1.58
C ASP A 178 -27.73 -7.67 -1.07
N ARG A 179 -26.95 -8.50 -1.77
CA ARG A 179 -26.70 -9.91 -1.41
C ARG A 179 -25.40 -10.12 -0.63
N LEU A 180 -24.72 -9.05 -0.28
CA LEU A 180 -23.50 -9.08 0.52
C LEU A 180 -23.83 -8.73 1.96
N ARG A 181 -23.66 -9.70 2.84
CA ARG A 181 -23.75 -9.48 4.28
C ARG A 181 -22.34 -9.31 4.83
N LYS A 182 -22.08 -8.16 5.47
CA LYS A 182 -20.79 -7.87 6.09
C LYS A 182 -20.59 -8.80 7.29
N LEU A 183 -19.48 -9.52 7.32
CA LEU A 183 -19.12 -10.46 8.39
C LEU A 183 -18.15 -9.82 9.38
N ALA A 184 -17.04 -9.31 8.87
CA ALA A 184 -15.96 -8.79 9.68
C ALA A 184 -15.27 -7.62 8.98
N VAL A 185 -14.65 -6.76 9.79
CA VAL A 185 -13.90 -5.60 9.34
C VAL A 185 -12.54 -5.62 10.02
N PHE A 186 -11.49 -5.57 9.21
CA PHE A 186 -10.11 -5.59 9.66
C PHE A 186 -9.52 -4.23 9.32
N GLU A 187 -9.26 -3.44 10.36
CA GLU A 187 -8.78 -2.07 10.20
C GLU A 187 -7.44 -1.89 10.90
N ARG A 188 -6.62 -1.01 10.31
CA ARG A 188 -5.37 -0.55 10.87
C ARG A 188 -5.27 0.96 10.69
N ASN A 189 -4.53 1.62 11.56
CA ASN A 189 -4.39 3.07 11.51
C ASN A 189 -3.79 3.52 10.16
N ARG A 190 -4.60 4.24 9.37
CA ARG A 190 -4.24 4.69 8.01
C ARG A 190 -3.06 5.64 7.95
N TYR A 191 -2.76 6.32 9.06
CA TYR A 191 -1.65 7.26 9.17
C TYR A 191 -0.32 6.59 9.53
N ALA A 192 -0.33 5.27 9.77
CA ALA A 192 0.86 4.50 10.13
C ALA A 192 1.41 3.66 8.97
N VAL A 193 0.59 3.22 8.01
CA VAL A 193 1.01 2.39 6.87
C VAL A 193 0.17 2.81 5.66
N ALA A 194 0.74 2.91 4.46
CA ALA A 194 0.03 3.46 3.31
C ALA A 194 -0.89 2.46 2.61
N ASP A 195 -0.59 1.16 2.68
CA ASP A 195 -1.30 0.14 1.91
C ASP A 195 -2.07 -0.86 2.82
N TYR A 196 -3.25 -1.30 2.38
CA TYR A 196 -4.04 -2.39 2.99
C TYR A 196 -4.56 -2.13 4.42
N ASN A 197 -4.77 -0.87 4.80
CA ASN A 197 -5.26 -0.49 6.15
C ASN A 197 -6.70 -0.90 6.46
N TRP A 198 -7.43 -1.36 5.46
CA TRP A 198 -8.83 -1.70 5.60
C TRP A 198 -9.18 -2.86 4.68
N LEU A 199 -9.74 -3.91 5.26
CA LEU A 199 -10.36 -5.01 4.53
C LEU A 199 -11.69 -5.34 5.20
N SER A 200 -12.73 -5.53 4.41
CA SER A 200 -13.98 -6.11 4.92
C SER A 200 -14.21 -7.47 4.28
N LEU A 201 -14.69 -8.42 5.08
CA LEU A 201 -15.11 -9.74 4.63
C LEU A 201 -16.63 -9.78 4.56
N TYR A 202 -17.15 -10.35 3.47
CA TYR A 202 -18.58 -10.50 3.25
C TYR A 202 -18.93 -11.96 3.04
N SER A 203 -20.10 -12.38 3.54
CA SER A 203 -20.79 -13.56 3.04
C SER A 203 -21.66 -13.16 1.87
N PHE A 204 -21.69 -13.98 0.84
CA PHE A 204 -22.55 -13.79 -0.31
C PHE A 204 -23.69 -14.79 -0.30
N GLU A 205 -24.92 -14.27 -0.32
CA GLU A 205 -26.13 -15.08 -0.36
C GLU A 205 -26.42 -15.47 -1.82
N TRP A 206 -26.06 -16.72 -2.13
CA TRP A 206 -26.33 -17.30 -3.44
C TRP A 206 -27.68 -18.03 -3.44
N ARG A 207 -28.72 -17.22 -3.69
CA ARG A 207 -30.18 -17.50 -3.69
C ARG A 207 -30.87 -17.16 -2.39
#